data_AF-A0A1V5QA70-F1
#
_entry.id   AF-A0A1V5QA70-F1
#
_cell.length_a   1.000
_cell.length_b   1.000
_cell.length_c   1.000
_cell.angle_alpha   90.00
_cell.angle_beta   90.00
_cell.angle_gamma   90.00
#
_symmetry.space_group_name_H-M   'P 1'
#
loop_
_entity.id
_entity.type
_entity.pdbx_description
1 polymer ?
#
loop_
_entity_poly.entity_id
_entity_poly.type
_entity_poly.pdbx_seq_one_letter_code
_entity_poly.pdbx_strand_id
1 'polypeptide(L)'
;MANVCNGLAQAARQANPEAVIVAWPYSAKYFWSADDDQIAFIQELKPGTALLTEIEKDETVEKEGGVKKAIWDYSIDLIGPTGRARRQIAACRAAGVEVYLKSEPELAFEAPGLPYIPCMDRWFDRADALAASGADGAWVLAWFRPNQGTTSAEVYKYASWSPTPDRETVLKKLAKRIAGSEEAATHLRRAWAHVSEAIPWSPELPPYFLGPYYLGPSHPMFADPEGEIPACFKASSEFAAHFLTEARGNPELIGRFYRNMDHALLEAVNELDAAAPDIPRRCRGVFEAENLPTRWFYHTARTHANFYESCLLRDFLVTFAKGGAKTPEEIADAKTKYDRWRAVLEDERENTKTAISIVKKDSRLDVHNTRDGAALAPSTDLMRKKLALLDHELKVFLPSVAEKAGL
;
A
#
# COMPACT_ATOMS: atom_id res chain seq x y z
N MET A 1 -19.83 -22.77 15.90
CA MET A 1 -20.21 -21.53 15.20
C MET A 1 -21.40 -21.70 14.25
N ALA A 2 -21.43 -22.71 13.36
CA ALA A 2 -22.53 -22.88 12.40
C ALA A 2 -23.94 -22.91 13.03
N ASN A 3 -24.11 -23.59 14.17
CA ASN A 3 -25.39 -23.60 14.90
C ASN A 3 -25.89 -22.19 15.27
N VAL A 4 -25.00 -21.25 15.56
CA VAL A 4 -25.36 -19.85 15.85
C VAL A 4 -25.91 -19.19 14.59
N CYS A 5 -25.18 -19.28 13.47
CA CYS A 5 -25.62 -18.75 12.17
C CYS A 5 -26.97 -19.34 11.74
N ASN A 6 -27.10 -20.67 11.84
CA ASN A 6 -28.33 -21.39 11.47
C ASN A 6 -29.51 -20.99 12.37
N GLY A 7 -29.29 -20.86 13.68
CA GLY A 7 -30.33 -20.41 14.63
C GLY A 7 -30.77 -18.97 14.37
N LEU A 8 -29.82 -18.06 14.10
CA LEU A 8 -30.12 -16.69 13.71
C LEU A 8 -30.91 -16.62 12.40
N ALA A 9 -30.53 -17.43 11.40
CA ALA A 9 -31.23 -17.50 10.12
C ALA A 9 -32.66 -18.01 10.29
N GLN A 10 -32.85 -19.07 11.07
CA GLN A 10 -34.18 -19.59 11.38
C GLN A 10 -35.05 -18.53 12.06
N ALA A 11 -34.52 -17.82 13.06
CA ALA A 11 -35.25 -16.77 13.76
C ALA A 11 -35.59 -15.59 12.85
N ALA A 12 -34.63 -15.10 12.05
CA ALA A 12 -34.86 -14.01 11.11
C ALA A 12 -35.92 -14.38 10.06
N ARG A 13 -35.92 -15.64 9.60
CA ARG A 13 -36.87 -16.13 8.59
C ARG A 13 -38.29 -16.37 9.10
N GLN A 14 -38.51 -16.43 10.41
CA GLN A 14 -39.86 -16.37 10.98
C GLN A 14 -40.53 -15.01 10.73
N ALA A 15 -39.73 -13.93 10.66
CA ALA A 15 -40.23 -12.59 10.38
C ALA A 15 -40.16 -12.24 8.88
N ASN A 16 -39.10 -12.66 8.18
CA ASN A 16 -38.92 -12.43 6.75
C ASN A 16 -38.35 -13.68 6.06
N PRO A 17 -39.16 -14.46 5.32
CA PRO A 17 -38.72 -15.69 4.66
C PRO A 17 -37.50 -15.56 3.74
N GLU A 18 -37.19 -14.36 3.26
CA GLU A 18 -36.05 -14.06 2.36
C GLU A 18 -34.81 -13.53 3.13
N ALA A 19 -34.85 -13.47 4.47
CA ALA A 19 -33.71 -13.01 5.25
C ALA A 19 -32.52 -13.98 5.12
N VAL A 20 -31.32 -13.41 4.92
CA VAL A 20 -30.05 -14.13 4.85
C VAL A 20 -29.12 -13.67 5.97
N ILE A 21 -28.55 -14.62 6.71
CA ILE A 21 -27.49 -14.36 7.67
C ILE A 21 -26.14 -14.62 7.01
N VAL A 22 -25.39 -13.55 6.76
CA VAL A 22 -24.06 -13.63 6.15
C VAL A 22 -23.02 -13.80 7.25
N ALA A 23 -22.39 -14.97 7.32
CA ALA A 23 -21.28 -15.25 8.21
C ALA A 23 -19.99 -14.74 7.58
N TRP A 24 -19.30 -13.84 8.27
CA TRP A 24 -17.95 -13.41 7.92
C TRP A 24 -16.94 -13.95 8.95
N PRO A 25 -16.44 -15.19 8.78
CA PRO A 25 -15.46 -15.82 9.69
C PRO A 25 -14.04 -15.23 9.52
N TYR A 26 -13.94 -13.89 9.48
CA TYR A 26 -12.68 -13.17 9.36
C TYR A 26 -11.74 -13.56 10.49
N SER A 27 -10.52 -13.96 10.15
CA SER A 27 -9.48 -14.34 11.11
C SER A 27 -9.86 -15.52 12.04
N ALA A 28 -10.89 -16.29 11.71
CA ALA A 28 -11.38 -17.40 12.53
C ALA A 28 -10.32 -18.46 12.87
N LYS A 29 -9.32 -18.63 11.99
CA LYS A 29 -8.16 -19.52 12.20
C LYS A 29 -7.38 -19.25 13.48
N TYR A 30 -7.43 -18.02 14.00
CA TYR A 30 -6.72 -17.64 15.23
C TYR A 30 -7.54 -17.86 16.50
N PHE A 31 -8.83 -18.19 16.39
CA PHE A 31 -9.74 -18.20 17.54
C PHE A 31 -10.52 -19.50 17.70
N TRP A 32 -11.13 -20.01 16.62
CA TRP A 32 -12.06 -21.13 16.74
C TRP A 32 -12.07 -22.10 15.56
N SER A 33 -11.51 -21.73 14.39
CA SER A 33 -11.45 -22.63 13.24
C SER A 33 -10.21 -23.50 13.31
N ALA A 34 -10.39 -24.82 13.22
CA ALA A 34 -9.28 -25.76 13.14
C ALA A 34 -8.70 -25.89 11.72
N ASP A 35 -9.48 -25.51 10.70
CA ASP A 35 -9.08 -25.45 9.30
C ASP A 35 -9.06 -24.01 8.79
N ASP A 36 -8.00 -23.65 8.05
CA ASP A 36 -7.80 -22.28 7.53
C ASP A 36 -8.88 -21.87 6.53
N ASP A 37 -9.36 -22.83 5.76
CA ASP A 37 -10.42 -22.65 4.75
C ASP A 37 -11.83 -22.68 5.34
N GLN A 38 -12.01 -23.11 6.60
CA GLN A 38 -13.30 -23.17 7.29
C GLN A 38 -14.34 -24.07 6.57
N ILE A 39 -13.89 -25.11 5.87
CA ILE A 39 -14.71 -26.03 5.09
C ILE A 39 -15.69 -26.79 5.98
N ALA A 40 -15.24 -27.28 7.13
CA ALA A 40 -16.13 -27.99 8.06
C ALA A 40 -17.24 -27.07 8.61
N PHE A 41 -16.92 -25.79 8.85
CA PHE A 41 -17.92 -24.79 9.23
C PHE A 41 -18.92 -24.54 8.09
N ILE A 42 -18.46 -24.39 6.85
CA ILE A 42 -19.29 -24.14 5.66
C ILE A 42 -20.23 -25.33 5.39
N GLN A 43 -19.77 -26.56 5.53
CA GLN A 43 -20.57 -27.77 5.29
C GLN A 43 -21.76 -27.90 6.25
N GLU A 44 -21.67 -27.30 7.44
CA GLU A 44 -22.74 -27.31 8.46
C GLU A 44 -23.71 -26.13 8.33
N LEU A 45 -23.47 -25.19 7.40
CA LEU A 45 -24.38 -24.09 7.12
C LEU A 45 -25.66 -24.59 6.43
N LYS A 46 -26.79 -23.95 6.74
CA LYS A 46 -28.12 -24.31 6.23
C LYS A 46 -28.73 -23.19 5.37
N PRO A 47 -29.74 -23.48 4.53
CA PRO A 47 -30.42 -22.46 3.74
C PRO A 47 -30.89 -21.25 4.57
N GLY A 48 -30.70 -20.04 4.04
CA GLY A 48 -30.88 -18.79 4.79
C GLY A 48 -29.61 -18.29 5.49
N THR A 49 -28.48 -18.97 5.30
CA THR A 49 -27.15 -18.47 5.62
C THR A 49 -26.33 -18.30 4.35
N ALA A 50 -25.29 -17.48 4.43
CA ALA A 50 -24.31 -17.28 3.38
C ALA A 50 -22.92 -17.09 3.99
N LEU A 51 -21.87 -17.30 3.21
CA LEU A 51 -20.49 -16.98 3.58
C LEU A 51 -20.08 -15.64 2.95
N LEU A 52 -19.39 -14.79 3.71
CA LEU A 52 -18.55 -13.72 3.16
C LEU A 52 -17.09 -14.11 3.30
N THR A 53 -16.32 -14.04 2.22
CA THR A 53 -14.87 -14.25 2.23
C THR A 53 -14.17 -13.24 1.33
N GLU A 54 -12.85 -13.09 1.46
CA GLU A 54 -12.05 -12.09 0.77
C GLU A 54 -11.40 -12.67 -0.48
N ILE A 55 -11.26 -11.85 -1.52
CA ILE A 55 -10.71 -12.30 -2.80
C ILE A 55 -9.20 -12.56 -2.75
N GLU A 56 -8.46 -11.90 -1.85
CA GLU A 56 -6.99 -11.85 -1.81
C GLU A 56 -6.36 -12.25 -0.46
N LYS A 57 -7.15 -12.79 0.49
CA LYS A 57 -6.70 -13.12 1.87
C LYS A 57 -5.89 -14.41 1.98
N ASP A 58 -4.93 -14.39 2.91
CA ASP A 58 -4.15 -15.52 3.41
C ASP A 58 -3.40 -16.27 2.30
N GLU A 59 -2.61 -15.53 1.52
CA GLU A 59 -1.83 -16.06 0.40
C GLU A 59 -0.38 -15.56 0.44
N THR A 60 0.51 -16.24 -0.27
CA THR A 60 1.90 -15.77 -0.46
C THR A 60 2.19 -15.56 -1.93
N VAL A 61 2.69 -14.36 -2.26
CA VAL A 61 3.23 -14.07 -3.60
C VAL A 61 4.75 -14.24 -3.57
N GLU A 62 5.24 -15.19 -4.35
CA GLU A 62 6.68 -15.39 -4.58
C GLU A 62 7.19 -14.36 -5.59
N LYS A 63 8.32 -13.73 -5.26
CA LYS A 63 8.97 -12.70 -6.09
C LYS A 63 10.40 -13.10 -6.39
N GLU A 64 11.02 -12.36 -7.32
CA GLU A 64 12.43 -12.55 -7.70
C GLU A 64 13.35 -12.53 -6.47
N GLY A 65 14.42 -13.32 -6.52
CA GLY A 65 15.39 -13.43 -5.42
C GLY A 65 14.88 -14.18 -4.19
N GLY A 66 13.73 -14.87 -4.30
CA GLY A 66 13.15 -15.65 -3.21
C GLY A 66 12.40 -14.82 -2.17
N VAL A 67 12.04 -13.57 -2.49
CA VAL A 67 11.21 -12.74 -1.62
C VAL A 67 9.80 -13.32 -1.55
N LYS A 68 9.33 -13.59 -0.34
CA LYS A 68 7.99 -14.10 -0.07
C LYS A 68 7.12 -12.99 0.52
N LYS A 69 6.24 -12.42 -0.30
CA LYS A 69 5.26 -11.44 0.17
C LYS A 69 4.08 -12.17 0.78
N ALA A 70 4.05 -12.25 2.11
CA ALA A 70 2.89 -12.72 2.85
C ALA A 70 1.76 -11.68 2.74
N ILE A 71 0.61 -12.11 2.24
CA ILE A 71 -0.60 -11.29 2.10
C ILE A 71 -1.59 -11.82 3.12
N TRP A 72 -1.69 -11.12 4.26
CA TRP A 72 -2.78 -11.40 5.19
C TRP A 72 -4.10 -10.96 4.56
N ASP A 73 -4.17 -9.77 3.96
CA ASP A 73 -5.33 -9.23 3.21
C ASP A 73 -4.99 -7.86 2.57
N TYR A 74 -5.95 -7.34 1.78
CA TYR A 74 -5.97 -6.02 1.14
C TYR A 74 -4.69 -5.63 0.40
N SER A 75 -4.05 -6.58 -0.28
CA SER A 75 -2.98 -6.29 -1.24
C SER A 75 -3.59 -6.07 -2.62
N ILE A 76 -3.20 -5.06 -3.38
CA ILE A 76 -3.58 -4.95 -4.83
C ILE A 76 -2.60 -5.69 -5.75
N ASP A 77 -1.54 -6.26 -5.20
CA ASP A 77 -0.59 -7.10 -5.94
C ASP A 77 -1.22 -8.42 -6.37
N LEU A 78 -1.93 -9.10 -5.48
CA LEU A 78 -2.62 -10.36 -5.80
C LEU A 78 -4.03 -10.14 -6.33
N ILE A 79 -4.24 -10.12 -7.65
CA ILE A 79 -5.57 -9.88 -8.26
C ILE A 79 -6.69 -10.77 -7.66
N GLY A 80 -6.40 -12.06 -7.42
CA GLY A 80 -7.31 -13.06 -6.86
C GLY A 80 -8.27 -13.68 -7.90
N PRO A 81 -9.25 -14.52 -7.49
CA PRO A 81 -9.42 -15.06 -6.15
C PRO A 81 -8.30 -16.03 -5.74
N THR A 82 -7.95 -16.02 -4.45
CA THR A 82 -6.97 -16.95 -3.85
C THR A 82 -7.43 -18.41 -3.92
N GLY A 83 -6.50 -19.35 -3.69
CA GLY A 83 -6.85 -20.76 -3.59
C GLY A 83 -7.89 -21.02 -2.49
N ARG A 84 -7.75 -20.34 -1.34
CA ARG A 84 -8.72 -20.38 -0.24
C ARG A 84 -10.11 -19.95 -0.70
N ALA A 85 -10.23 -18.77 -1.31
CA ALA A 85 -11.51 -18.25 -1.78
C ALA A 85 -12.19 -19.21 -2.78
N ARG A 86 -11.43 -19.80 -3.71
CA ARG A 86 -11.97 -20.78 -4.67
C ARG A 86 -12.51 -22.04 -4.00
N ARG A 87 -11.80 -22.58 -3.00
CA ARG A 87 -12.25 -23.76 -2.24
C ARG A 87 -13.49 -23.46 -1.41
N GLN A 88 -13.56 -22.27 -0.81
CA GLN A 88 -14.75 -21.83 -0.07
C GLN A 88 -15.96 -21.65 -0.97
N ILE A 89 -15.79 -21.06 -2.17
CA ILE A 89 -16.88 -20.96 -3.16
C ILE A 89 -17.40 -22.36 -3.53
N ALA A 90 -16.49 -23.31 -3.79
CA ALA A 90 -16.87 -24.68 -4.11
C ALA A 90 -17.60 -25.36 -2.93
N ALA A 91 -17.16 -25.14 -1.70
CA ALA A 91 -17.78 -25.70 -0.50
C ALA A 91 -19.19 -25.12 -0.25
N CYS A 92 -19.38 -23.80 -0.40
CA CYS A 92 -20.70 -23.18 -0.28
C CYS A 92 -21.67 -23.72 -1.33
N ARG A 93 -21.21 -23.85 -2.58
CA ARG A 93 -22.00 -24.46 -3.66
C ARG A 93 -22.42 -25.89 -3.33
N ALA A 94 -21.51 -26.70 -2.79
CA ALA A 94 -21.81 -28.08 -2.38
C ALA A 94 -22.80 -28.15 -1.20
N ALA A 95 -22.73 -27.19 -0.27
CA ALA A 95 -23.64 -27.07 0.87
C ALA A 95 -25.00 -26.43 0.49
N GLY A 96 -25.15 -25.87 -0.72
CA GLY A 96 -26.36 -25.20 -1.15
C GLY A 96 -26.62 -23.87 -0.43
N VAL A 97 -25.55 -23.18 -0.03
CA VAL A 97 -25.60 -21.84 0.59
C VAL A 97 -24.86 -20.83 -0.29
N GLU A 98 -25.27 -19.57 -0.19
CA GLU A 98 -24.66 -18.50 -0.99
C GLU A 98 -23.25 -18.15 -0.50
N VAL A 99 -22.43 -17.63 -1.41
CA VAL A 99 -21.11 -17.09 -1.10
C VAL A 99 -20.92 -15.72 -1.74
N TYR A 100 -20.43 -14.79 -0.94
CA TYR A 100 -20.09 -13.44 -1.34
C TYR A 100 -18.58 -13.24 -1.23
N LEU A 101 -18.00 -12.56 -2.22
CA LEU A 101 -16.62 -12.11 -2.17
C LEU A 101 -16.52 -10.65 -1.77
N LYS A 102 -15.60 -10.34 -0.86
CA LYS A 102 -15.27 -8.99 -0.43
C LYS A 102 -14.04 -8.49 -1.16
N SER A 103 -14.06 -7.23 -1.60
CA SER A 103 -12.90 -6.50 -2.10
C SER A 103 -12.99 -5.02 -1.72
N GLU A 104 -11.83 -4.36 -1.52
CA GLU A 104 -11.75 -2.95 -1.12
C GLU A 104 -10.97 -2.11 -2.17
N PRO A 105 -11.64 -1.43 -3.12
CA PRO A 105 -10.96 -0.65 -4.16
C PRO A 105 -10.26 0.63 -3.65
N GLU A 106 -10.54 1.03 -2.41
CA GLU A 106 -10.00 2.24 -1.79
C GLU A 106 -9.02 1.93 -0.65
N LEU A 107 -8.65 0.66 -0.49
CA LEU A 107 -7.67 0.23 0.49
C LEU A 107 -6.72 -0.79 -0.13
N ALA A 108 -5.45 -0.45 -0.13
CA ALA A 108 -4.39 -1.38 -0.47
C ALA A 108 -3.17 -1.14 0.45
N PHE A 109 -2.70 -2.20 1.10
CA PHE A 109 -1.63 -2.12 2.09
C PHE A 109 -0.23 -1.88 1.50
N GLU A 110 -0.09 -1.84 0.18
CA GLU A 110 1.11 -1.31 -0.48
C GLU A 110 1.36 0.17 -0.13
N ALA A 111 0.31 0.94 0.16
CA ALA A 111 0.40 2.32 0.65
C ALA A 111 -0.91 2.71 1.37
N PRO A 112 -1.17 2.19 2.59
CA PRO A 112 -2.42 2.39 3.31
C PRO A 112 -2.71 3.86 3.66
N GLY A 113 -1.70 4.73 3.65
CA GLY A 113 -1.87 6.18 3.88
C GLY A 113 -2.52 6.94 2.71
N LEU A 114 -2.70 6.31 1.55
CA LEU A 114 -3.38 6.92 0.41
C LEU A 114 -4.91 6.77 0.51
N PRO A 115 -5.69 7.67 -0.14
CA PRO A 115 -7.13 7.47 -0.30
C PRO A 115 -7.49 6.26 -1.17
N TYR A 116 -6.58 5.90 -2.08
CA TYR A 116 -6.61 4.71 -2.94
C TYR A 116 -5.26 4.66 -3.69
N ILE A 117 -4.91 3.50 -4.25
CA ILE A 117 -3.73 3.38 -5.11
C ILE A 117 -4.16 3.60 -6.57
N PRO A 118 -3.59 4.57 -7.32
CA PRO A 118 -3.99 4.88 -8.71
C PRO A 118 -3.59 3.85 -9.79
N CYS A 119 -3.70 2.54 -9.51
CA CYS A 119 -3.36 1.43 -10.41
C CYS A 119 -4.61 0.87 -11.12
N MET A 120 -5.25 1.69 -11.98
CA MET A 120 -6.57 1.34 -12.53
C MET A 120 -6.61 0.03 -13.32
N ASP A 121 -5.52 -0.37 -13.98
CA ASP A 121 -5.45 -1.66 -14.68
C ASP A 121 -5.65 -2.83 -13.71
N ARG A 122 -4.93 -2.81 -12.56
CA ARG A 122 -5.05 -3.87 -11.55
C ARG A 122 -6.40 -3.86 -10.87
N TRP A 123 -6.97 -2.68 -10.62
CA TRP A 123 -8.31 -2.58 -10.04
C TRP A 123 -9.37 -3.11 -10.98
N PHE A 124 -9.24 -2.87 -12.29
CA PHE A 124 -10.12 -3.47 -13.27
C PHE A 124 -9.95 -4.99 -13.30
N ASP A 125 -8.72 -5.48 -13.35
CA ASP A 125 -8.45 -6.92 -13.37
C ASP A 125 -8.99 -7.62 -12.12
N ARG A 126 -8.92 -6.98 -10.94
CA ARG A 126 -9.57 -7.50 -9.73
C ARG A 126 -11.08 -7.49 -9.83
N ALA A 127 -11.67 -6.42 -10.35
CA ALA A 127 -13.11 -6.33 -10.49
C ALA A 127 -13.66 -7.36 -11.49
N ASP A 128 -12.93 -7.60 -12.60
CA ASP A 128 -13.23 -8.65 -13.57
C ASP A 128 -13.09 -10.05 -12.96
N ALA A 129 -12.00 -10.31 -12.23
CA ALA A 129 -11.81 -11.58 -11.52
C ALA A 129 -12.88 -11.83 -10.45
N LEU A 130 -13.33 -10.78 -9.77
CA LEU A 130 -14.43 -10.82 -8.80
C LEU A 130 -15.75 -11.20 -9.49
N ALA A 131 -16.09 -10.54 -10.60
CA ALA A 131 -17.28 -10.84 -11.39
C ALA A 131 -17.25 -12.27 -12.00
N ALA A 132 -16.08 -12.73 -12.43
CA ALA A 132 -15.87 -14.05 -13.01
C ALA A 132 -15.64 -15.17 -11.97
N SER A 133 -15.64 -14.86 -10.67
CA SER A 133 -15.27 -15.80 -9.60
C SER A 133 -16.23 -16.98 -9.43
N GLY A 134 -17.47 -16.83 -9.89
CA GLY A 134 -18.55 -17.79 -9.66
C GLY A 134 -19.13 -17.76 -8.24
N ALA A 135 -18.84 -16.70 -7.48
CA ALA A 135 -19.57 -16.34 -6.27
C ALA A 135 -20.95 -15.76 -6.62
N ASP A 136 -21.89 -15.78 -5.66
CA ASP A 136 -23.26 -15.31 -5.85
C ASP A 136 -23.38 -13.77 -5.77
N GLY A 137 -22.34 -13.10 -5.29
CA GLY A 137 -22.26 -11.64 -5.31
C GLY A 137 -20.95 -11.11 -4.73
N ALA A 138 -20.85 -9.79 -4.72
CA ALA A 138 -19.67 -9.08 -4.26
C ALA A 138 -20.00 -7.95 -3.28
N TRP A 139 -19.20 -7.84 -2.22
CA TRP A 139 -19.26 -6.76 -1.25
C TRP A 139 -18.07 -5.82 -1.49
N VAL A 140 -18.32 -4.77 -2.27
CA VAL A 140 -17.33 -3.76 -2.65
C VAL A 140 -17.47 -2.57 -1.71
N LEU A 141 -16.86 -2.68 -0.53
CA LEU A 141 -16.95 -1.67 0.53
C LEU A 141 -15.65 -1.57 1.31
N ALA A 142 -15.17 -0.34 1.46
CA ALA A 142 -14.03 -0.01 2.31
C ALA A 142 -14.49 -0.01 3.78
N TRP A 143 -13.97 -0.92 4.60
CA TRP A 143 -14.40 -1.04 6.00
C TRP A 143 -13.64 -0.05 6.90
N PHE A 144 -12.34 0.14 6.64
CA PHE A 144 -11.46 0.98 7.47
C PHE A 144 -11.37 2.44 7.02
N ARG A 145 -11.89 2.77 5.83
CA ARG A 145 -11.77 4.09 5.22
C ARG A 145 -13.15 4.64 4.85
N PRO A 146 -13.39 5.95 5.03
CA PRO A 146 -14.58 6.56 4.44
C PRO A 146 -14.51 6.40 2.92
N ASN A 147 -15.60 5.98 2.29
CA ASN A 147 -15.66 5.88 0.83
C ASN A 147 -15.44 7.27 0.21
N GLN A 148 -14.37 7.43 -0.56
CA GLN A 148 -13.95 8.73 -1.11
C GLN A 148 -14.50 8.96 -2.53
N GLY A 149 -15.25 8.01 -3.08
CA GLY A 149 -15.79 8.10 -4.44
C GLY A 149 -14.70 8.11 -5.51
N THR A 150 -13.61 7.36 -5.29
CA THR A 150 -12.43 7.35 -6.17
C THR A 150 -12.66 6.59 -7.48
N THR A 151 -11.77 6.81 -8.45
CA THR A 151 -11.82 6.13 -9.75
C THR A 151 -11.69 4.61 -9.63
N SER A 152 -10.93 4.09 -8.67
CA SER A 152 -10.87 2.63 -8.43
C SER A 152 -12.22 2.07 -7.98
N ALA A 153 -12.95 2.77 -7.12
CA ALA A 153 -14.31 2.37 -6.73
C ALA A 153 -15.29 2.42 -7.90
N GLU A 154 -15.11 3.37 -8.83
CA GLU A 154 -15.94 3.45 -10.02
C GLU A 154 -15.63 2.36 -11.05
N VAL A 155 -14.36 1.97 -11.22
CA VAL A 155 -13.96 0.84 -12.06
C VAL A 155 -14.73 -0.44 -11.71
N TYR A 156 -14.95 -0.69 -10.42
CA TYR A 156 -15.71 -1.86 -9.95
C TYR A 156 -17.18 -1.86 -10.40
N LYS A 157 -17.79 -0.67 -10.52
CA LYS A 157 -19.16 -0.55 -11.05
C LYS A 157 -19.22 -1.01 -12.50
N TYR A 158 -18.19 -0.70 -13.29
CA TYR A 158 -18.16 -1.05 -14.71
C TYR A 158 -17.94 -2.55 -14.95
N ALA A 159 -17.13 -3.21 -14.12
CA ALA A 159 -16.91 -4.65 -14.23
C ALA A 159 -18.16 -5.50 -13.93
N SER A 160 -19.17 -4.92 -13.26
CA SER A 160 -20.39 -5.62 -12.82
C SER A 160 -21.54 -5.60 -13.85
N TRP A 161 -21.39 -4.96 -15.01
CA TRP A 161 -22.42 -4.96 -16.05
C TRP A 161 -22.37 -6.24 -16.91
N SER A 162 -23.48 -6.61 -17.53
CA SER A 162 -23.55 -7.70 -18.51
C SER A 162 -24.08 -7.17 -19.85
N PRO A 163 -23.30 -7.25 -20.96
CA PRO A 163 -21.91 -7.73 -21.00
C PRO A 163 -20.94 -6.79 -20.28
N THR A 164 -19.86 -7.35 -19.71
CA THR A 164 -18.79 -6.57 -19.10
C THR A 164 -18.08 -5.76 -20.18
N PRO A 165 -17.97 -4.42 -20.04
CA PRO A 165 -17.26 -3.58 -21.00
C PRO A 165 -15.77 -3.91 -21.05
N ASP A 166 -15.13 -3.70 -22.20
CA ASP A 166 -13.68 -3.85 -22.36
C ASP A 166 -12.89 -2.89 -21.44
N ARG A 167 -11.84 -3.42 -20.78
CA ARG A 167 -10.98 -2.68 -19.83
C ARG A 167 -10.46 -1.39 -20.43
N GLU A 168 -9.81 -1.48 -21.59
CA GLU A 168 -9.14 -0.33 -22.18
C GLU A 168 -10.15 0.75 -22.61
N THR A 169 -11.31 0.33 -23.10
CA THR A 169 -12.43 1.22 -23.40
C THR A 169 -12.94 1.97 -22.17
N VAL A 170 -13.11 1.28 -21.04
CA VAL A 170 -13.55 1.90 -19.78
C VAL A 170 -12.50 2.88 -19.27
N LEU A 171 -11.23 2.45 -19.17
CA LEU A 171 -10.17 3.27 -18.63
C LEU A 171 -9.89 4.51 -19.51
N LYS A 172 -9.94 4.40 -20.84
CA LYS A 172 -9.84 5.56 -21.74
C LYS A 172 -10.99 6.56 -21.53
N LYS A 173 -12.22 6.08 -21.38
CA LYS A 173 -13.38 6.94 -21.12
C LYS A 173 -13.28 7.66 -19.78
N LEU A 174 -12.84 6.96 -18.72
CA LEU A 174 -12.61 7.55 -17.41
C LEU A 174 -11.49 8.61 -17.46
N ALA A 175 -10.34 8.27 -18.06
CA ALA A 175 -9.24 9.21 -18.23
C ALA A 175 -9.67 10.44 -19.03
N LYS A 176 -10.42 10.28 -20.11
CA LYS A 176 -10.95 11.38 -20.92
C LYS A 176 -11.90 12.28 -20.13
N ARG A 177 -12.79 11.70 -19.34
CA ARG A 177 -13.73 12.45 -18.50
C ARG A 177 -13.00 13.27 -17.44
N ILE A 178 -11.97 12.70 -16.82
CA ILE A 178 -11.17 13.35 -15.77
C ILE A 178 -10.29 14.46 -16.36
N ALA A 179 -9.53 14.15 -17.41
CA ALA A 179 -8.54 15.06 -17.98
C ALA A 179 -9.16 16.15 -18.87
N GLY A 180 -10.28 15.87 -19.54
CA GLY A 180 -11.04 16.83 -20.34
C GLY A 180 -10.53 17.09 -21.77
N SER A 181 -9.32 16.66 -22.11
CA SER A 181 -8.71 16.68 -23.46
C SER A 181 -8.20 15.28 -23.86
N GLU A 182 -8.02 14.99 -25.15
CA GLU A 182 -7.57 13.65 -25.59
C GLU A 182 -6.08 13.44 -25.24
N GLU A 183 -5.31 14.51 -25.42
CA GLU A 183 -3.89 14.59 -25.16
C GLU A 183 -3.61 14.30 -23.68
N ALA A 184 -4.24 15.04 -22.77
CA ALA A 184 -4.06 14.80 -21.34
C ALA A 184 -4.65 13.46 -20.86
N ALA A 185 -5.71 12.97 -21.51
CA ALA A 185 -6.30 11.66 -21.19
C ALA A 185 -5.35 10.50 -21.54
N THR A 186 -4.65 10.61 -22.67
CA THR A 186 -3.64 9.63 -23.08
C THR A 186 -2.54 9.53 -22.03
N HIS A 187 -2.06 10.68 -21.56
CA HIS A 187 -1.04 10.76 -20.52
C HIS A 187 -1.55 10.23 -19.15
N LEU A 188 -2.75 10.62 -18.71
CA LEU A 188 -3.35 10.09 -17.47
C LEU A 188 -3.52 8.56 -17.51
N ARG A 189 -3.97 8.02 -18.66
CA ARG A 189 -4.12 6.58 -18.85
C ARG A 189 -2.78 5.85 -18.76
N ARG A 190 -1.71 6.40 -19.34
CA ARG A 190 -0.34 5.86 -19.22
C ARG A 190 0.20 5.95 -17.80
N ALA A 191 -0.07 7.05 -17.10
CA ALA A 191 0.26 7.17 -15.69
C ALA A 191 -0.35 6.04 -14.87
N TRP A 192 -1.64 5.72 -15.05
CA TRP A 192 -2.27 4.58 -14.38
C TRP A 192 -1.64 3.23 -14.73
N ALA A 193 -1.18 3.05 -15.98
CA ALA A 193 -0.48 1.85 -16.41
C ALA A 193 0.86 1.71 -15.65
N HIS A 194 1.66 2.77 -15.59
CA HIS A 194 2.92 2.78 -14.84
C HIS A 194 2.74 2.57 -13.34
N VAL A 195 1.70 3.15 -12.73
CA VAL A 195 1.36 2.85 -11.33
C VAL A 195 0.99 1.37 -11.16
N SER A 196 0.30 0.77 -12.14
CA SER A 196 -0.05 -0.66 -12.13
C SER A 196 1.17 -1.58 -12.29
N GLU A 197 2.16 -1.17 -13.08
CA GLU A 197 3.46 -1.83 -13.26
C GLU A 197 4.36 -1.69 -12.02
N ALA A 198 4.16 -0.66 -11.20
CA ALA A 198 4.90 -0.46 -9.96
C ALA A 198 4.50 -1.45 -8.85
N ILE A 199 3.24 -1.91 -8.81
CA ILE A 199 2.72 -2.74 -7.70
C ILE A 199 3.47 -4.07 -7.50
N PRO A 200 3.80 -4.85 -8.56
CA PRO A 200 4.61 -6.06 -8.40
C PRO A 200 5.97 -5.82 -7.73
N TRP A 201 6.50 -4.60 -7.80
CA TRP A 201 7.75 -4.24 -7.12
C TRP A 201 7.58 -3.98 -5.62
N SER A 202 6.37 -3.86 -5.08
CA SER A 202 6.16 -3.83 -3.63
C SER A 202 6.57 -5.18 -3.02
N PRO A 203 7.68 -5.26 -2.25
CA PRO A 203 8.31 -6.53 -1.90
C PRO A 203 7.61 -7.24 -0.74
N GLU A 204 7.02 -6.49 0.17
CA GLU A 204 6.41 -7.00 1.40
C GLU A 204 5.16 -6.20 1.78
N LEU A 205 4.39 -6.73 2.73
CA LEU A 205 3.44 -5.95 3.52
C LEU A 205 3.89 -6.03 4.98
N PRO A 206 4.31 -4.92 5.61
CA PRO A 206 4.67 -4.93 7.03
C PRO A 206 3.42 -5.13 7.90
N PRO A 207 3.60 -5.36 9.22
CA PRO A 207 2.53 -5.14 10.18
C PRO A 207 1.83 -3.80 9.92
N TYR A 208 0.53 -3.77 10.19
CA TYR A 208 -0.26 -2.58 9.89
C TYR A 208 0.31 -1.33 10.54
N PHE A 209 0.22 -0.24 9.79
CA PHE A 209 0.56 1.10 10.23
C PHE A 209 2.05 1.29 10.59
N LEU A 210 2.96 0.56 9.92
CA LEU A 210 4.40 0.60 10.18
C LEU A 210 5.21 1.15 9.01
N GLY A 211 6.21 1.97 9.33
CA GLY A 211 7.27 2.39 8.40
C GLY A 211 6.79 3.36 7.32
N PRO A 212 7.58 3.52 6.24
CA PRO A 212 7.20 4.39 5.13
C PRO A 212 5.92 3.94 4.41
N TYR A 213 5.50 2.68 4.55
CA TYR A 213 4.21 2.20 4.03
C TYR A 213 3.04 3.02 4.58
N TYR A 214 3.08 3.28 5.88
CA TYR A 214 2.02 4.01 6.56
C TYR A 214 2.27 5.52 6.55
N LEU A 215 3.45 5.94 7.00
CA LEU A 215 3.77 7.37 7.16
C LEU A 215 4.11 8.06 5.83
N GLY A 216 4.31 7.30 4.76
CA GLY A 216 4.71 7.85 3.47
C GLY A 216 6.01 8.65 3.58
N PRO A 217 6.10 9.81 2.89
CA PRO A 217 7.22 10.75 3.00
C PRO A 217 7.41 11.36 4.39
N SER A 218 6.44 11.24 5.29
CA SER A 218 6.56 11.70 6.68
C SER A 218 7.40 10.74 7.54
N HIS A 219 7.69 9.53 7.07
CA HIS A 219 8.51 8.58 7.82
C HIS A 219 9.90 9.18 8.13
N PRO A 220 10.34 9.19 9.40
CA PRO A 220 11.60 9.80 9.78
C PRO A 220 12.81 9.00 9.26
N MET A 221 13.82 9.70 8.75
CA MET A 221 15.07 9.10 8.31
C MET A 221 16.12 9.24 9.41
N PHE A 222 16.31 8.20 10.22
CA PHE A 222 17.30 8.17 11.31
C PHE A 222 18.61 7.59 10.82
N ALA A 223 19.64 8.43 10.67
CA ALA A 223 20.99 7.96 10.39
C ALA A 223 21.73 7.62 11.69
N ASP A 224 21.48 8.33 12.80
CA ASP A 224 21.99 7.93 14.12
C ASP A 224 21.08 6.87 14.77
N PRO A 225 21.53 5.60 14.91
CA PRO A 225 20.72 4.55 15.54
C PRO A 225 20.52 4.77 17.05
N GLU A 226 21.40 5.55 17.70
CA GLU A 226 21.33 5.86 19.14
C GLU A 226 20.71 7.24 19.42
N GLY A 227 20.31 7.96 18.36
CA GLY A 227 19.76 9.31 18.45
C GLY A 227 18.39 9.35 19.13
N GLU A 228 18.08 10.46 19.82
CA GLU A 228 16.76 10.62 20.41
C GLU A 228 15.68 10.81 19.33
N ILE A 229 14.70 9.92 19.34
CA ILE A 229 13.55 9.99 18.45
C ILE A 229 12.63 11.15 18.88
N PRO A 230 12.30 12.11 17.98
CA PRO A 230 11.38 13.19 18.31
C PRO A 230 10.02 12.66 18.77
N ALA A 231 9.47 13.24 19.84
CA ALA A 231 8.24 12.77 20.48
C ALA A 231 7.04 12.66 19.51
N CYS A 232 6.97 13.48 18.47
CA CYS A 232 5.91 13.42 17.45
C CYS A 232 5.90 12.13 16.62
N PHE A 233 7.02 11.38 16.57
CA PHE A 233 7.10 10.09 15.91
C PHE A 233 6.87 8.91 16.86
N LYS A 234 6.85 9.13 18.18
CA LYS A 234 6.67 8.06 19.18
C LYS A 234 5.22 7.55 19.30
N ALA A 235 4.30 8.04 18.46
CA ALA A 235 2.95 7.50 18.38
C ALA A 235 2.96 6.04 17.89
N SER A 236 2.03 5.24 18.39
CA SER A 236 1.88 3.82 18.07
C SER A 236 0.41 3.44 17.82
N SER A 237 0.20 2.40 17.02
CA SER A 237 -1.08 1.70 16.92
C SER A 237 -1.17 0.58 17.96
N GLU A 238 -2.27 -0.18 17.94
CA GLU A 238 -2.40 -1.44 18.67
C GLU A 238 -1.42 -2.53 18.19
N PHE A 239 -0.81 -2.35 17.00
CA PHE A 239 0.10 -3.33 16.40
C PHE A 239 1.58 -3.03 16.68
N ALA A 240 1.99 -1.76 16.56
CA ALA A 240 3.40 -1.37 16.70
C ALA A 240 3.58 0.15 16.78
N ALA A 241 4.83 0.58 17.06
CA ALA A 241 5.28 1.93 16.74
C ALA A 241 5.14 2.19 15.23
N HIS A 242 4.86 3.43 14.83
CA HIS A 242 4.63 3.74 13.42
C HIS A 242 5.91 3.86 12.57
N PHE A 243 7.09 3.93 13.18
CA PHE A 243 8.36 4.12 12.48
C PHE A 243 9.25 2.86 12.52
N LEU A 244 10.30 2.90 11.71
CA LEU A 244 11.35 1.90 11.63
C LEU A 244 12.69 2.59 11.85
N THR A 245 13.58 1.97 12.60
CA THR A 245 14.98 2.39 12.76
C THR A 245 15.93 1.52 11.94
N GLU A 246 15.48 0.34 11.52
CA GLU A 246 16.25 -0.64 10.77
C GLU A 246 15.46 -1.14 9.56
N ALA A 247 16.17 -1.52 8.52
CA ALA A 247 15.60 -2.19 7.36
C ALA A 247 15.11 -3.61 7.72
N ARG A 248 14.06 -4.08 7.07
CA ARG A 248 13.49 -5.41 7.30
C ARG A 248 14.01 -6.41 6.26
N GLY A 249 14.07 -7.68 6.64
CA GLY A 249 14.49 -8.75 5.72
C GLY A 249 15.92 -8.56 5.22
N ASN A 250 16.17 -8.90 3.96
CA ASN A 250 17.45 -8.64 3.28
C ASN A 250 17.43 -7.21 2.72
N PRO A 251 18.14 -6.22 3.32
CA PRO A 251 17.95 -4.83 2.95
C PRO A 251 18.41 -4.51 1.53
N GLU A 252 19.41 -5.22 1.00
CA GLU A 252 19.91 -5.02 -0.37
C GLU A 252 18.87 -5.48 -1.39
N LEU A 253 18.32 -6.68 -1.19
CA LEU A 253 17.30 -7.24 -2.06
C LEU A 253 16.00 -6.42 -1.98
N ILE A 254 15.50 -6.19 -0.77
CA ILE A 254 14.25 -5.46 -0.55
C ILE A 254 14.38 -3.99 -0.99
N GLY A 255 15.54 -3.36 -0.75
CA GLY A 255 15.84 -2.01 -1.23
C GLY A 255 15.79 -1.88 -2.75
N ARG A 256 16.31 -2.88 -3.50
CA ARG A 256 16.18 -2.92 -4.97
C ARG A 256 14.74 -2.96 -5.45
N PHE A 257 13.88 -3.75 -4.79
CA PHE A 257 12.45 -3.79 -5.11
C PHE A 257 11.81 -2.40 -4.98
N TYR A 258 12.01 -1.69 -3.87
CA TYR A 258 11.49 -0.33 -3.75
C TYR A 258 12.10 0.66 -4.73
N ARG A 259 13.39 0.51 -5.08
CA ARG A 259 14.00 1.38 -6.09
C ARG A 259 13.39 1.15 -7.48
N ASN A 260 13.07 -0.09 -7.84
CA ASN A 260 12.35 -0.37 -9.08
C ASN A 260 10.91 0.17 -9.05
N MET A 261 10.25 0.07 -7.89
CA MET A 261 8.94 0.67 -7.66
C MET A 261 8.96 2.19 -7.81
N ASP A 262 9.96 2.84 -7.22
CA ASP A 262 10.25 4.28 -7.33
C ASP A 262 10.43 4.70 -8.80
N HIS A 263 11.26 3.98 -9.57
CA HIS A 263 11.44 4.26 -11.00
C HIS A 263 10.15 4.13 -11.81
N ALA A 264 9.36 3.07 -11.59
CA ALA A 264 8.07 2.91 -12.28
C ALA A 264 7.08 4.02 -11.94
N LEU A 265 7.05 4.47 -10.68
CA LEU A 265 6.19 5.57 -10.25
C LEU A 265 6.68 6.93 -10.76
N LEU A 266 7.99 7.11 -10.97
CA LEU A 266 8.53 8.30 -11.61
C LEU A 266 8.01 8.45 -13.05
N GLU A 267 7.94 7.36 -13.82
CA GLU A 267 7.35 7.38 -15.17
C GLU A 267 5.87 7.79 -15.12
N ALA A 268 5.12 7.36 -14.12
CA ALA A 268 3.74 7.83 -13.92
C ALA A 268 3.67 9.35 -13.64
N VAL A 269 4.61 9.88 -12.84
CA VAL A 269 4.69 11.32 -12.57
C VAL A 269 5.06 12.11 -13.82
N ASN A 270 5.99 11.61 -14.63
CA ASN A 270 6.40 12.23 -15.91
C ASN A 270 5.20 12.33 -16.87
N GLU A 271 4.39 11.28 -16.97
CA GLU A 271 3.16 11.30 -17.76
C GLU A 271 2.15 12.33 -17.20
N LEU A 272 2.01 12.45 -15.88
CA LEU A 272 1.14 13.48 -15.27
C LEU A 272 1.63 14.91 -15.50
N ASP A 273 2.95 15.13 -15.53
CA ASP A 273 3.56 16.41 -15.90
C ASP A 273 3.31 16.73 -17.37
N ALA A 274 3.41 15.74 -18.27
CA ALA A 274 3.10 15.90 -19.69
C ALA A 274 1.61 16.18 -19.94
N ALA A 275 0.70 15.66 -19.11
CA ALA A 275 -0.73 15.95 -19.21
C ALA A 275 -1.08 17.39 -18.82
N ALA A 276 -0.33 18.00 -17.89
CA ALA A 276 -0.72 19.22 -17.19
C ALA A 276 -1.03 20.44 -18.08
N PRO A 277 -0.27 20.72 -19.16
CA PRO A 277 -0.53 21.85 -20.06
C PRO A 277 -1.90 21.76 -20.75
N ASP A 278 -2.39 20.54 -21.00
CA ASP A 278 -3.60 20.28 -21.78
C ASP A 278 -4.86 20.11 -20.91
N ILE A 279 -4.75 20.28 -19.59
CA ILE A 279 -5.89 20.19 -18.67
C ILE A 279 -6.73 21.47 -18.71
N PRO A 280 -7.99 21.41 -19.20
CA PRO A 280 -8.88 22.57 -19.20
C PRO A 280 -9.16 23.03 -17.77
N ARG A 281 -9.34 24.34 -17.57
CA ARG A 281 -9.59 24.92 -16.23
C ARG A 281 -10.69 24.21 -15.44
N ARG A 282 -11.78 23.80 -16.10
CA ARG A 282 -12.92 23.09 -15.48
C ARG A 282 -12.59 21.68 -14.97
N CYS A 283 -11.54 21.05 -15.49
CA CYS A 283 -11.14 19.68 -15.15
C CYS A 283 -10.01 19.61 -14.12
N ARG A 284 -9.37 20.75 -13.79
CA ARG A 284 -8.19 20.80 -12.90
C ARG A 284 -8.41 20.12 -11.56
N GLY A 285 -9.53 20.40 -10.88
CA GLY A 285 -9.78 19.80 -9.55
C GLY A 285 -9.96 18.28 -9.60
N VAL A 286 -10.63 17.76 -10.64
CA VAL A 286 -10.83 16.31 -10.81
C VAL A 286 -9.52 15.63 -11.21
N PHE A 287 -8.73 16.25 -12.09
CA PHE A 287 -7.40 15.75 -12.45
C PHE A 287 -6.43 15.80 -11.26
N GLU A 288 -6.45 16.86 -10.46
CA GLU A 288 -5.64 16.97 -9.23
C GLU A 288 -5.97 15.85 -8.24
N ALA A 289 -7.23 15.43 -8.14
CA ALA A 289 -7.64 14.34 -7.29
C ALA A 289 -7.04 12.97 -7.68
N GLU A 290 -6.60 12.80 -8.94
CA GLU A 290 -5.84 11.63 -9.44
C GLU A 290 -4.31 11.85 -9.36
N ASN A 291 -3.87 13.06 -9.70
CA ASN A 291 -2.46 13.43 -9.79
C ASN A 291 -1.77 13.41 -8.42
N LEU A 292 -2.42 14.01 -7.39
CA LEU A 292 -1.79 14.17 -6.07
C LEU A 292 -1.56 12.84 -5.34
N PRO A 293 -2.51 11.87 -5.31
CA PRO A 293 -2.24 10.53 -4.80
C PRO A 293 -1.11 9.80 -5.53
N THR A 294 -1.03 9.92 -6.86
CA THR A 294 0.04 9.30 -7.65
C THR A 294 1.41 9.86 -7.26
N ARG A 295 1.52 11.19 -7.14
CA ARG A 295 2.77 11.83 -6.70
C ARG A 295 3.14 11.47 -5.28
N TRP A 296 2.17 11.43 -4.37
CA TRP A 296 2.42 11.00 -3.00
C TRP A 296 2.93 9.56 -2.94
N PHE A 297 2.39 8.68 -3.79
CA PHE A 297 2.84 7.30 -3.87
C PHE A 297 4.28 7.19 -4.39
N TYR A 298 4.64 7.96 -5.43
CA TYR A 298 6.02 8.10 -5.89
C TYR A 298 6.95 8.53 -4.73
N HIS A 299 6.63 9.61 -4.02
CA HIS A 299 7.44 10.07 -2.90
C HIS A 299 7.52 9.06 -1.75
N THR A 300 6.48 8.24 -1.57
CA THR A 300 6.45 7.12 -0.61
C THR A 300 7.44 6.03 -1.00
N ALA A 301 7.43 5.58 -2.26
CA ALA A 301 8.37 4.57 -2.77
C ALA A 301 9.82 5.07 -2.73
N ARG A 302 10.06 6.35 -3.07
CA ARG A 302 11.37 6.99 -2.94
C ARG A 302 11.87 7.03 -1.50
N THR A 303 11.00 7.36 -0.55
CA THR A 303 11.33 7.31 0.90
C THR A 303 11.72 5.90 1.33
N HIS A 304 10.98 4.89 0.88
CA HIS A 304 11.30 3.49 1.12
C HIS A 304 12.68 3.11 0.58
N ALA A 305 12.94 3.39 -0.69
CA ALA A 305 14.20 3.07 -1.33
C ALA A 305 15.39 3.76 -0.63
N ASN A 306 15.22 5.05 -0.30
CA ASN A 306 16.22 5.81 0.44
C ASN A 306 16.43 5.27 1.87
N PHE A 307 15.37 4.83 2.54
CA PHE A 307 15.47 4.29 3.91
C PHE A 307 16.29 3.00 3.94
N TYR A 308 15.99 2.08 3.04
CA TYR A 308 16.70 0.80 2.93
C TYR A 308 18.17 1.00 2.54
N GLU A 309 18.44 1.87 1.57
CA GLU A 309 19.79 2.20 1.15
C GLU A 309 20.58 2.92 2.26
N SER A 310 19.93 3.85 2.97
CA SER A 310 20.51 4.54 4.12
C SER A 310 20.87 3.56 5.24
N CYS A 311 20.00 2.60 5.58
CA CYS A 311 20.30 1.58 6.59
C CYS A 311 21.54 0.74 6.22
N LEU A 312 21.61 0.27 4.97
CA LEU A 312 22.77 -0.50 4.48
C LEU A 312 24.09 0.27 4.62
N LEU A 313 24.09 1.51 4.15
CA LEU A 313 25.29 2.35 4.16
C LEU A 313 25.67 2.76 5.58
N ARG A 314 24.68 3.11 6.40
CA ARG A 314 24.84 3.41 7.83
C ARG A 314 25.50 2.26 8.56
N ASP A 315 24.89 1.07 8.47
CA ASP A 315 25.31 -0.09 9.26
C ASP A 315 26.73 -0.50 8.89
N PHE A 316 27.09 -0.43 7.60
CA PHE A 316 28.45 -0.59 7.13
C PHE A 316 29.40 0.46 7.74
N LEU A 317 29.11 1.75 7.57
CA LEU A 317 30.02 2.84 7.94
C LEU A 317 30.19 2.99 9.46
N VAL A 318 29.12 2.82 10.23
CA VAL A 318 29.16 2.84 11.71
C VAL A 318 29.98 1.67 12.23
N THR A 319 29.86 0.48 11.63
CA THR A 319 30.67 -0.68 11.98
C THR A 319 32.14 -0.45 11.59
N PHE A 320 32.37 0.06 10.38
CA PHE A 320 33.71 0.40 9.88
C PHE A 320 34.41 1.46 10.74
N ALA A 321 33.68 2.45 11.24
CA ALA A 321 34.19 3.49 12.14
C ALA A 321 34.63 2.94 13.51
N LYS A 322 34.04 1.85 13.98
CA LYS A 322 34.42 1.15 15.23
C LYS A 322 35.58 0.16 15.05
N GLY A 323 35.91 -0.19 13.80
CA GLY A 323 36.95 -1.16 13.45
C GLY A 323 38.38 -0.68 13.74
N GLY A 324 39.33 -1.62 13.74
CA GLY A 324 40.75 -1.38 13.98
C GLY A 324 41.49 -0.76 12.79
N ALA A 325 42.76 -1.14 12.60
CA ALA A 325 43.57 -0.66 11.48
C ALA A 325 42.91 -1.01 10.12
N LYS A 326 42.92 -0.05 9.20
CA LYS A 326 42.27 -0.14 7.89
C LYS A 326 43.30 -0.04 6.78
N THR A 327 43.11 -0.81 5.72
CA THR A 327 43.89 -0.73 4.49
C THR A 327 43.47 0.48 3.66
N PRO A 328 44.33 1.01 2.75
CA PRO A 328 43.96 2.08 1.83
C PRO A 328 42.76 1.73 0.94
N GLU A 329 42.61 0.46 0.56
CA GLU A 329 41.50 -0.02 -0.28
C GLU A 329 40.17 0.03 0.49
N GLU A 330 40.17 -0.41 1.74
CA GLU A 330 39.00 -0.32 2.62
C GLU A 330 38.59 1.14 2.90
N ILE A 331 39.56 2.05 3.06
CA ILE A 331 39.29 3.49 3.22
C ILE A 331 38.65 4.07 1.94
N ALA A 332 39.16 3.70 0.76
CA ALA A 332 38.62 4.17 -0.52
C ALA A 332 37.17 3.68 -0.75
N ASP A 333 36.89 2.42 -0.43
CA ASP A 333 35.55 1.84 -0.49
C ASP A 333 34.59 2.52 0.50
N ALA A 334 35.03 2.71 1.75
CA ALA A 334 34.26 3.43 2.76
C ALA A 334 33.98 4.88 2.37
N LYS A 335 34.92 5.56 1.72
CA LYS A 335 34.72 6.92 1.20
C LYS A 335 33.63 6.96 0.12
N THR A 336 33.63 6.00 -0.79
CA THR A 336 32.59 5.89 -1.83
C THR A 336 31.22 5.65 -1.21
N LYS A 337 31.13 4.78 -0.20
CA LYS A 337 29.89 4.53 0.53
C LYS A 337 29.43 5.75 1.34
N TYR A 338 30.36 6.50 1.93
CA TYR A 338 30.08 7.75 2.63
C TYR A 338 29.48 8.81 1.70
N ASP A 339 30.11 9.05 0.54
CA ASP A 339 29.62 10.00 -0.45
C ASP A 339 28.25 9.58 -0.98
N ARG A 340 28.04 8.27 -1.18
CA ARG A 340 26.72 7.74 -1.56
C ARG A 340 25.68 7.96 -0.47
N TRP A 341 26.01 7.73 0.79
CA TRP A 341 25.07 7.90 1.89
C TRP A 341 24.65 9.36 2.06
N ARG A 342 25.62 10.27 1.94
CA ARG A 342 25.35 11.71 1.90
C ARG A 342 24.34 12.05 0.80
N ALA A 343 24.56 11.54 -0.41
CA ALA A 343 23.66 11.78 -1.54
C ALA A 343 22.25 11.24 -1.28
N VAL A 344 22.11 10.08 -0.64
CA VAL A 344 20.80 9.51 -0.25
C VAL A 344 20.07 10.39 0.78
N LEU A 345 20.77 10.92 1.77
CA LEU A 345 20.18 11.83 2.77
C LEU A 345 19.80 13.20 2.17
N GLU A 346 20.61 13.72 1.25
CA GLU A 346 20.30 14.94 0.48
C GLU A 346 19.08 14.72 -0.44
N ASP A 347 19.01 13.56 -1.11
CA ASP A 347 17.86 13.14 -1.91
C ASP A 347 16.57 13.08 -1.09
N GLU A 348 16.62 12.46 0.09
CA GLU A 348 15.48 12.35 0.99
C GLU A 348 15.00 13.71 1.51
N ARG A 349 15.94 14.64 1.71
CA ARG A 349 15.62 16.00 2.11
C ARG A 349 14.85 16.75 1.03
N GLU A 350 15.25 16.62 -0.23
CA GLU A 350 14.52 17.22 -1.37
C GLU A 350 13.18 16.52 -1.63
N ASN A 351 13.13 15.19 -1.48
CA ASN A 351 11.90 14.41 -1.51
C ASN A 351 10.88 14.92 -0.48
N THR A 352 11.33 15.10 0.77
CA THR A 352 10.50 15.60 1.88
C THR A 352 9.98 17.02 1.62
N LYS A 353 10.83 17.94 1.14
CA LYS A 353 10.41 19.31 0.80
C LYS A 353 9.33 19.33 -0.28
N THR A 354 9.48 18.49 -1.30
CA THR A 354 8.51 18.39 -2.40
C THR A 354 7.18 17.83 -1.89
N ALA A 355 7.21 16.76 -1.09
CA ALA A 355 6.04 16.14 -0.49
C ALA A 355 5.21 17.10 0.41
N ILE A 356 5.86 18.02 1.14
CA ILE A 356 5.17 19.07 1.92
C ILE A 356 4.24 19.91 1.02
N SER A 357 4.66 20.23 -0.21
CA SER A 357 3.85 21.03 -1.14
C SER A 357 2.63 20.27 -1.68
N ILE A 358 2.71 18.94 -1.72
CA ILE A 358 1.66 18.04 -2.22
C ILE A 358 0.58 17.83 -1.16
N VAL A 359 0.96 17.40 0.05
CA VAL A 359 -0.03 17.13 1.12
C VAL A 359 -0.85 18.37 1.50
N LYS A 360 -0.28 19.58 1.37
CA LYS A 360 -1.00 20.83 1.59
C LYS A 360 -2.17 21.06 0.63
N LYS A 361 -2.16 20.40 -0.54
CA LYS A 361 -3.21 20.55 -1.56
C LYS A 361 -4.31 19.50 -1.43
N ASP A 362 -4.07 18.41 -0.71
CA ASP A 362 -5.01 17.31 -0.56
C ASP A 362 -4.95 16.71 0.86
N SER A 363 -5.95 17.04 1.67
CA SER A 363 -6.06 16.58 3.05
C SER A 363 -6.24 15.07 3.19
N ARG A 364 -6.63 14.36 2.11
CA ARG A 364 -6.76 12.90 2.09
C ARG A 364 -5.41 12.19 2.19
N LEU A 365 -4.32 12.89 1.86
CA LEU A 365 -2.95 12.37 1.94
C LEU A 365 -2.34 12.53 3.34
N ASP A 366 -3.00 13.28 4.23
CA ASP A 366 -2.47 13.53 5.57
C ASP A 366 -2.85 12.39 6.52
N VAL A 367 -1.85 11.63 6.96
CA VAL A 367 -2.01 10.53 7.93
C VAL A 367 -2.52 11.00 9.29
N HIS A 368 -2.52 12.30 9.59
CA HIS A 368 -3.21 12.85 10.75
C HIS A 368 -4.73 12.63 10.71
N ASN A 369 -5.30 12.57 9.51
CA ASN A 369 -6.74 12.43 9.30
C ASN A 369 -7.19 10.97 9.21
N THR A 370 -6.27 10.00 9.24
CA THR A 370 -6.60 8.59 9.24
C THR A 370 -7.01 8.16 10.65
N ARG A 371 -8.03 7.30 10.76
CA ARG A 371 -8.55 6.79 12.05
C ARG A 371 -7.86 5.50 12.49
N ASP A 372 -6.65 5.27 12.00
CA ASP A 372 -5.98 3.96 11.97
C ASP A 372 -4.96 3.77 13.10
N GLY A 373 -5.01 4.60 14.14
CA GLY A 373 -4.05 4.53 15.23
C GLY A 373 -4.16 5.72 16.18
N ALA A 374 -3.10 5.93 16.97
CA ALA A 374 -2.99 7.12 17.82
C ALA A 374 -2.92 8.39 16.95
N ALA A 375 -3.43 9.51 17.50
CA ALA A 375 -3.40 10.80 16.83
C ALA A 375 -1.96 11.21 16.52
N LEU A 376 -1.56 11.11 15.24
CA LEU A 376 -0.31 11.67 14.74
C LEU A 376 -0.40 13.18 14.67
N ALA A 377 0.74 13.89 14.63
CA ALA A 377 0.74 15.30 14.25
C ALA A 377 0.42 15.44 12.74
N PRO A 378 -0.03 16.62 12.27
CA PRO A 378 -0.17 16.90 10.84
C PRO A 378 1.08 16.49 10.05
N SER A 379 0.91 15.87 8.88
CA SER A 379 2.03 15.39 8.06
C SER A 379 3.04 16.49 7.74
N THR A 380 2.57 17.73 7.56
CA THR A 380 3.46 18.88 7.34
C THR A 380 4.37 19.18 8.54
N ASP A 381 3.91 18.96 9.77
CA ASP A 381 4.70 19.16 10.98
C ASP A 381 5.68 18.02 11.20
N LEU A 382 5.24 16.77 10.97
CA LEU A 382 6.12 15.61 10.95
C LEU A 382 7.27 15.80 9.95
N MET A 383 6.96 16.18 8.71
CA MET A 383 7.98 16.41 7.67
C MET A 383 8.91 17.59 8.01
N ARG A 384 8.44 18.66 8.65
CA ARG A 384 9.32 19.73 9.15
C ARG A 384 10.30 19.21 10.22
N LYS A 385 9.84 18.34 11.11
CA LYS A 385 10.70 17.68 12.10
C LYS A 385 11.70 16.73 11.44
N LYS A 386 11.27 15.98 10.43
CA LYS A 386 12.16 15.16 9.59
C LYS A 386 13.23 15.99 8.88
N LEU A 387 12.89 17.17 8.35
CA LEU A 387 13.87 18.06 7.73
C LEU A 387 14.93 18.56 8.73
N ALA A 388 14.52 18.89 9.96
CA ALA A 388 15.46 19.26 11.02
C ALA A 388 16.37 18.07 11.42
N LEU A 389 15.81 16.86 11.46
CA LEU A 389 16.56 15.63 11.67
C LEU A 389 17.59 15.43 10.55
N LEU A 390 17.17 15.40 9.28
CA LEU A 390 18.06 15.26 8.12
C LEU A 390 19.17 16.32 8.09
N ASP A 391 18.86 17.57 8.46
CA ASP A 391 19.86 18.63 8.57
C ASP A 391 20.91 18.33 9.66
N HIS A 392 20.50 17.75 10.80
CA HIS A 392 21.41 17.28 11.83
C HIS A 392 22.26 16.10 11.35
N GLU A 393 21.62 15.11 10.71
CA GLU A 393 22.31 13.92 10.19
C GLU A 393 23.41 14.30 9.19
N LEU A 394 23.10 15.18 8.24
CA LEU A 394 24.04 15.63 7.21
C LEU A 394 25.18 16.49 7.75
N LYS A 395 24.94 17.29 8.79
CA LYS A 395 25.91 18.30 9.28
C LYS A 395 26.69 17.88 10.51
N VAL A 396 26.17 16.92 11.28
CA VAL A 396 26.74 16.53 12.58
C VAL A 396 27.06 15.05 12.58
N PHE A 397 26.05 14.19 12.45
CA PHE A 397 26.24 12.76 12.63
C PHE A 397 27.13 12.15 11.54
N LEU A 398 26.79 12.35 10.27
CA LEU A 398 27.53 11.80 9.14
C LEU A 398 29.01 12.25 9.13
N PRO A 399 29.34 13.55 9.28
CA PRO A 399 30.74 13.98 9.45
C PRO A 399 31.45 13.33 10.65
N SER A 400 30.76 13.13 11.78
CA SER A 400 31.37 12.46 12.95
C SER A 400 31.70 10.99 12.69
N VAL A 401 30.92 10.31 11.84
CA VAL A 401 31.21 8.94 11.39
C VAL A 401 32.43 8.94 10.47
N ALA A 402 32.53 9.89 9.54
CA ALA A 402 33.71 10.05 8.67
C ALA A 402 34.99 10.29 9.47
N GLU A 403 34.96 11.18 10.47
CA GLU A 403 36.11 11.46 11.34
C GLU A 403 36.58 10.19 12.05
N LYS A 404 35.67 9.43 12.67
CA LYS A 404 35.97 8.15 13.33
C LYS A 404 36.42 7.07 12.33
N ALA A 405 35.90 7.14 11.11
CA ALA A 405 36.25 6.22 10.04
C ALA A 405 37.61 6.51 9.39
N GLY A 406 38.13 7.73 9.52
CA GLY A 406 39.37 8.19 8.89
C GLY A 406 39.20 8.58 7.42
N LEU A 407 38.04 9.17 7.06
CA LEU A 407 37.64 9.50 5.68
C LEU A 407 37.87 10.96 5.28
#